data_AF-A0A965FLK5-F1
#
_entry.id   AF-A0A965FLK5-F1
#
_cell.length_a   1.000
_cell.length_b   1.000
_cell.length_c   1.000
_cell.angle_alpha   90.00
_cell.angle_beta   90.00
_cell.angle_gamma   90.00
#
_symmetry.space_group_name_H-M   'P 1'
#
loop_
_entity.id
_entity.type
_entity.pdbx_description
1 polymer ?
#
loop_
_entity_poly.entity_id
_entity_poly.type
_entity_poly.pdbx_seq_one_letter_code
_entity_poly.pdbx_strand_id
1 'polypeptide(L)'
;MLEINSAQRRELRARAHALHPVVMVSDGGLSDTVMQEIDRSLNSHELIKIRVFADEHAARNALMLEICETLSAAAVQHIGKILVVYRPNPDAAERAKKPVRKRKAPRRTKRSYQGWQYRARLRSGREKRFP
;
A
#
# COMPACT_ATOMS: atom_id res chain seq x y z
N MET A 1 -16.93 -14.09 -10.41
CA MET A 1 -15.93 -13.92 -9.34
C MET A 1 -14.67 -14.70 -9.70
N LEU A 2 -13.50 -14.14 -9.44
CA LEU A 2 -12.22 -14.80 -9.73
C LEU A 2 -11.76 -15.63 -8.52
N GLU A 3 -11.44 -16.91 -8.74
CA GLU A 3 -10.97 -17.80 -7.69
C GLU A 3 -9.46 -17.70 -7.50
N ILE A 4 -9.03 -17.64 -6.24
CA ILE A 4 -7.61 -17.57 -5.86
C ILE A 4 -7.26 -18.70 -4.89
N ASN A 5 -6.10 -19.31 -5.12
CA ASN A 5 -5.60 -20.39 -4.27
C ASN A 5 -5.25 -19.89 -2.86
N SER A 6 -5.24 -20.79 -1.88
CA SER A 6 -4.92 -20.48 -0.47
C SER A 6 -3.55 -19.82 -0.29
N ALA A 7 -2.54 -20.27 -1.05
CA ALA A 7 -1.19 -19.70 -1.04
C ALA A 7 -1.19 -18.24 -1.54
N GLN A 8 -1.83 -17.99 -2.69
CA GLN A 8 -1.96 -16.64 -3.26
C GLN A 8 -2.75 -15.72 -2.33
N ARG A 9 -3.82 -16.23 -1.70
CA ARG A 9 -4.62 -15.48 -0.74
C ARG A 9 -3.78 -15.03 0.46
N ARG A 10 -2.91 -15.90 0.99
CA ARG A 10 -2.01 -15.57 2.10
C ARG A 10 -1.03 -14.46 1.71
N GLU A 11 -0.45 -14.54 0.52
CA GLU A 11 0.47 -13.52 0.00
C GLU A 11 -0.24 -12.17 -0.22
N LEU A 12 -1.43 -12.19 -0.83
CA LEU A 12 -2.25 -10.99 -1.03
C LEU A 12 -2.64 -10.33 0.29
N ARG A 13 -2.95 -11.12 1.34
CA ARG A 13 -3.20 -10.56 2.68
C ARG A 13 -1.99 -9.87 3.28
N ALA A 14 -0.81 -10.47 3.14
CA ALA A 14 0.42 -9.86 3.61
C ALA A 14 0.71 -8.53 2.89
N ARG A 15 0.53 -8.50 1.56
CA ARG A 15 0.65 -7.26 0.77
C ARG A 15 -0.39 -6.23 1.14
N ALA A 16 -1.63 -6.66 1.35
CA ALA A 16 -2.73 -5.78 1.72
C ALA A 16 -2.45 -5.09 3.06
N HIS A 17 -1.88 -5.76 4.07
CA HIS A 17 -1.69 -5.20 5.41
C HIS A 17 -1.07 -3.79 5.40
N ALA A 18 -0.04 -3.56 4.58
CA ALA A 18 0.67 -2.28 4.48
C ALA A 18 -0.07 -1.20 3.67
N LEU A 19 -1.12 -1.55 2.92
CA LEU A 19 -1.86 -0.59 2.09
C LEU A 19 -2.85 0.22 2.91
N HIS A 20 -3.09 1.47 2.50
CA HIS A 20 -4.18 2.28 3.01
C HIS A 20 -5.45 2.07 2.16
N PRO A 21 -6.66 2.26 2.72
CA PRO A 21 -7.88 2.25 1.92
C PRO A 21 -7.85 3.37 0.89
N VAL A 22 -8.13 3.03 -0.37
CA VAL A 22 -8.12 3.98 -1.50
C VAL A 22 -9.52 4.45 -1.85
N VAL A 23 -10.53 3.59 -1.68
CA VAL A 23 -11.93 3.92 -1.90
C VAL A 23 -12.71 3.81 -0.60
N MET A 24 -13.64 4.74 -0.41
CA MET A 24 -14.58 4.77 0.71
C MET A 24 -16.02 4.69 0.19
N VAL A 25 -16.81 3.78 0.76
CA VAL A 25 -18.24 3.61 0.48
C VAL A 25 -19.03 4.14 1.66
N SER A 26 -19.74 5.23 1.47
CA SER A 26 -20.63 5.85 2.47
C SER A 26 -21.86 5.00 2.75
N ASP A 27 -22.65 5.40 3.75
CA ASP A 27 -23.86 4.67 4.17
C ASP A 27 -24.98 4.63 3.10
N GLY A 28 -24.91 5.55 2.12
CA GLY A 28 -25.81 5.56 0.96
C GLY A 28 -25.62 4.40 -0.02
N GLY A 29 -24.70 3.47 0.26
CA GLY A 29 -24.50 2.25 -0.52
C GLY A 29 -23.59 2.39 -1.72
N LEU A 30 -23.70 1.44 -2.65
CA LEU A 30 -22.91 1.40 -3.88
C LEU A 30 -23.54 2.31 -4.94
N SER A 31 -22.89 3.43 -5.23
CA SER A 31 -23.26 4.30 -6.36
C SER A 31 -22.42 3.95 -7.59
N ASP A 32 -22.95 4.17 -8.79
CA ASP A 32 -22.22 3.97 -10.06
C ASP A 32 -20.87 4.68 -10.09
N THR A 33 -20.79 5.88 -9.51
CA THR A 33 -19.55 6.66 -9.39
C THR A 33 -18.51 5.91 -8.54
N VAL A 34 -18.94 5.28 -7.46
CA VAL A 34 -18.08 4.48 -6.58
C VAL A 34 -17.63 3.22 -7.30
N MET A 35 -18.53 2.55 -8.04
CA MET A 35 -18.18 1.38 -8.84
C MET A 35 -17.11 1.70 -9.90
N GLN A 36 -17.26 2.82 -10.61
CA GLN A 36 -16.25 3.29 -11.58
C GLN A 36 -14.90 3.60 -10.94
N GLU A 37 -14.91 4.21 -9.74
CA GLU A 37 -13.68 4.53 -9.02
C GLU A 37 -12.97 3.26 -8.51
N ILE A 38 -13.73 2.24 -8.10
CA ILE A 38 -13.20 0.91 -7.75
C ILE A 38 -12.55 0.27 -8.98
N ASP A 39 -13.19 0.31 -10.15
CA ASP A 39 -12.62 -0.25 -11.38
C ASP A 39 -11.29 0.44 -11.76
N ARG A 40 -11.26 1.79 -11.76
CA ARG A 40 -10.02 2.55 -12.02
C ARG A 40 -8.90 2.23 -11.03
N SER A 41 -9.27 2.08 -9.76
CA SER A 41 -8.32 1.75 -8.69
C SER A 41 -7.77 0.33 -8.85
N LEU A 42 -8.62 -0.64 -9.21
CA LEU A 42 -8.22 -2.01 -9.50
C LEU A 42 -7.30 -2.08 -10.72
N ASN A 43 -7.59 -1.32 -11.79
CA ASN A 43 -6.73 -1.28 -12.99
C ASN A 43 -5.33 -0.75 -12.69
N SER A 44 -5.19 0.19 -11.74
CA SER A 44 -3.93 0.85 -11.41
C SER A 44 -3.10 0.10 -10.36
N HIS A 45 -3.76 -0.48 -9.35
CA HIS A 45 -3.09 -1.06 -8.18
C HIS A 45 -3.22 -2.57 -8.07
N GLU A 46 -4.12 -3.19 -8.83
CA GLU A 46 -4.48 -4.63 -8.82
C GLU A 46 -5.06 -5.13 -7.49
N LEU A 47 -4.53 -4.69 -6.35
CA LEU A 47 -4.94 -5.00 -5.00
C LEU A 47 -5.31 -3.72 -4.26
N ILE A 48 -6.55 -3.63 -3.79
CA ILE A 48 -7.06 -2.44 -3.10
C ILE A 48 -7.74 -2.79 -1.78
N LYS A 49 -7.72 -1.83 -0.86
CA LYS A 49 -8.55 -1.81 0.33
C LYS A 49 -9.69 -0.83 0.13
N ILE A 50 -10.91 -1.28 0.39
CA ILE A 50 -12.13 -0.48 0.33
C ILE A 50 -12.66 -0.37 1.75
N ARG A 51 -12.92 0.86 2.21
CA ARG A 51 -13.56 1.09 3.51
C ARG A 51 -15.05 1.28 3.31
N VAL A 52 -15.87 0.45 3.94
CA VAL A 52 -17.34 0.51 3.86
C VAL A 52 -17.90 0.97 5.18
N PHE A 53 -18.69 2.03 5.18
CA PHE A 53 -19.24 2.62 6.39
C PHE A 53 -20.50 1.93 6.92
N ALA A 54 -21.12 1.04 6.14
CA ALA A 54 -22.28 0.25 6.55
C ALA A 54 -22.08 -0.47 7.90
N ASP A 55 -23.10 -0.44 8.76
CA ASP A 55 -23.04 -1.05 10.09
C ASP A 55 -23.30 -2.55 10.09
N GLU A 56 -24.14 -3.06 9.18
CA GLU A 56 -24.46 -4.47 9.13
C GLU A 56 -23.38 -5.32 8.43
N HIS A 57 -23.01 -6.45 9.04
CA HIS A 57 -22.01 -7.36 8.48
C HIS A 57 -22.50 -8.06 7.20
N ALA A 58 -23.79 -8.41 7.14
CA ALA A 58 -24.38 -9.05 5.97
C ALA A 58 -24.36 -8.12 4.74
N ALA A 59 -24.72 -6.84 4.93
CA ALA A 59 -24.66 -5.83 3.88
C ALA A 59 -23.23 -5.67 3.31
N ARG A 60 -22.20 -5.64 4.16
CA ARG A 60 -20.80 -5.55 3.69
C ARG A 60 -20.37 -6.77 2.88
N ASN A 61 -20.79 -7.97 3.27
CA ASN A 61 -20.52 -9.18 2.50
C ASN A 61 -21.24 -9.16 1.14
N ALA A 62 -22.50 -8.71 1.10
CA ALA A 62 -23.25 -8.58 -0.14
C ALA A 62 -22.58 -7.58 -1.10
N LEU A 63 -22.18 -6.41 -0.61
CA LEU A 63 -21.43 -5.42 -1.40
C LEU A 63 -20.12 -6.00 -1.94
N MET A 64 -19.40 -6.78 -1.12
CA MET A 64 -18.16 -7.43 -1.56
C MET A 64 -18.41 -8.40 -2.72
N LEU A 65 -19.47 -9.21 -2.62
CA LEU A 65 -19.87 -10.15 -3.67
C LEU A 65 -20.26 -9.41 -4.94
N GLU A 66 -21.11 -8.40 -4.85
CA GLU A 66 -21.58 -7.59 -5.98
C GLU A 66 -20.41 -6.93 -6.74
N ILE A 67 -19.45 -6.36 -6.02
CA ILE A 67 -18.22 -5.80 -6.61
C ILE A 67 -17.40 -6.89 -7.30
N CYS A 68 -17.23 -8.06 -6.67
CA CYS A 68 -16.45 -9.15 -7.24
C CYS A 68 -17.10 -9.77 -8.48
N GLU A 69 -18.43 -9.80 -8.52
CA GLU A 69 -19.21 -10.28 -9.66
C GLU A 69 -19.13 -9.28 -10.82
N THR A 70 -19.40 -8.01 -10.56
CA THR A 70 -19.43 -6.96 -11.60
C THR A 70 -18.06 -6.73 -12.22
N LEU A 71 -17.01 -6.65 -11.39
CA LEU A 71 -15.65 -6.31 -11.85
C LEU A 71 -14.78 -7.54 -12.12
N SER A 72 -15.36 -8.75 -12.05
CA SER A 72 -14.63 -10.02 -12.16
C SER A 72 -13.39 -10.09 -11.27
N ALA A 73 -13.55 -9.62 -10.02
CA ALA A 73 -12.48 -9.55 -9.03
C ALA A 73 -12.54 -10.73 -8.05
N ALA A 74 -11.48 -10.88 -7.27
CA ALA A 74 -11.33 -11.89 -6.22
C ALA A 74 -11.43 -11.26 -4.83
N ALA A 75 -12.27 -11.85 -3.97
CA ALA A 75 -12.32 -11.51 -2.55
C ALA A 75 -11.16 -12.15 -1.79
N VAL A 76 -10.30 -11.33 -1.19
CA VAL A 76 -9.12 -11.82 -0.44
C VAL A 76 -9.43 -11.97 1.04
N GLN A 77 -9.97 -10.91 1.63
CA GLN A 77 -10.26 -10.83 3.06
C GLN A 77 -11.30 -9.75 3.36
N HIS A 78 -12.11 -9.99 4.39
CA HIS A 78 -12.98 -9.01 5.02
C HIS A 78 -12.51 -8.79 6.46
N ILE A 79 -12.26 -7.54 6.85
CA ILE A 79 -11.81 -7.16 8.20
C ILE A 79 -12.68 -6.00 8.69
N GLY A 80 -13.74 -6.30 9.45
CA GLY A 80 -14.61 -5.28 10.04
C GLY A 80 -15.25 -4.38 8.97
N LYS A 81 -14.84 -3.12 8.89
CA LYS A 81 -15.30 -2.15 7.87
C LYS A 81 -14.39 -2.06 6.64
N ILE A 82 -13.39 -2.94 6.51
CA ILE A 82 -12.43 -2.97 5.40
C ILE A 82 -12.60 -4.23 4.57
N LEU A 83 -12.73 -4.06 3.25
CA LEU A 83 -12.77 -5.11 2.25
C LEU A 83 -11.47 -5.10 1.45
N VAL A 84 -10.90 -6.28 1.21
CA VAL A 84 -9.70 -6.45 0.40
C VAL A 84 -10.08 -7.20 -0.88
N VAL A 85 -9.89 -6.52 -2.01
CA VAL A 85 -10.29 -7.01 -3.34
C VAL A 85 -9.06 -7.00 -4.25
N TYR A 86 -8.95 -8.05 -5.07
CA TYR A 86 -7.83 -8.24 -6.00
C TYR A 86 -8.33 -8.53 -7.41
N ARG A 87 -7.73 -7.92 -8.42
CA ARG A 87 -7.93 -8.23 -9.83
C ARG A 87 -6.58 -8.32 -10.53
N PRO A 88 -6.21 -9.48 -11.10
CA PRO A 88 -4.98 -9.59 -11.88
C PRO A 88 -5.12 -8.78 -13.17
N ASN A 89 -4.18 -7.88 -13.44
CA ASN A 89 -4.13 -7.18 -14.73
C ASN A 89 -3.16 -7.94 -15.68
N PRO A 90 -3.61 -8.38 -16.87
CA PRO A 90 -2.75 -9.09 -17.83
C PRO A 90 -1.49 -8.29 -18.21
N ASP A 91 -1.56 -6.95 -18.27
CA ASP A 91 -0.41 -6.09 -18.59
C ASP A 91 0.60 -5.95 -17.44
N ALA A 92 0.16 -6.13 -16.19
CA ALA A 92 1.03 -6.02 -15.02
C ALA A 92 1.85 -7.30 -14.77
N ALA A 93 1.34 -8.47 -15.20
CA ALA A 93 2.08 -9.73 -15.18
C ALA A 93 3.37 -9.66 -16.03
N GLU A 94 3.41 -8.86 -17.10
CA GLU A 94 4.65 -8.58 -17.83
C GLU A 94 5.60 -7.65 -17.06
N ARG A 95 5.07 -6.66 -16.32
CA ARG A 95 5.89 -5.70 -15.56
C ARG A 95 6.59 -6.34 -14.37
N ALA A 96 5.96 -7.32 -13.70
CA ALA A 96 6.55 -8.02 -12.55
C ALA A 96 7.82 -8.83 -12.90
N LYS A 97 8.05 -9.16 -14.18
CA LYS A 97 9.28 -9.81 -14.65
C LYS A 97 10.49 -8.88 -14.68
N LYS A 98 10.30 -7.56 -14.58
CA LYS A 98 11.43 -6.61 -14.56
C LYS A 98 11.95 -6.47 -13.13
N PRO A 99 13.19 -6.90 -12.83
CA PRO A 99 13.73 -6.79 -11.49
C PRO A 99 13.84 -5.31 -11.09
N VAL A 100 13.07 -4.88 -10.10
CA VAL A 100 13.23 -3.57 -9.48
C VAL A 100 14.63 -3.53 -8.85
N ARG A 101 15.56 -2.81 -9.48
CA ARG A 101 16.93 -2.64 -9.00
C ARG A 101 16.88 -2.02 -7.60
N LYS A 102 17.11 -2.82 -6.55
CA LYS A 102 17.29 -2.31 -5.18
C LYS A 102 18.44 -1.29 -5.19
N ARG A 103 18.15 -0.01 -4.93
CA ARG A 103 19.19 1.02 -4.77
C ARG A 103 20.03 0.63 -3.56
N LYS A 104 21.31 0.26 -3.77
CA LYS A 104 22.26 0.03 -2.68
C LYS A 104 22.41 1.35 -1.90
N ALA A 105 22.32 1.28 -0.57
CA ALA A 105 22.54 2.44 0.29
C ALA A 105 23.91 3.10 -0.03
N PRO A 106 24.02 4.44 0.05
CA PRO A 106 25.29 5.10 -0.19
C PRO A 106 26.34 4.56 0.78
N ARG A 107 27.50 4.15 0.25
CA ARG A 107 28.63 3.65 1.06
C ARG A 107 29.06 4.76 2.02
N ARG A 108 28.86 4.54 3.33
CA ARG A 108 29.29 5.46 4.39
C ARG A 108 30.83 5.55 4.38
N THR A 109 31.40 6.60 3.81
CA THR A 109 32.85 6.80 3.76
C THR A 109 33.39 7.30 5.11
N LYS A 110 34.57 6.81 5.51
CA LYS A 110 35.25 7.05 6.80
C LYS A 110 35.62 8.53 7.09
N ARG A 111 35.37 9.45 6.16
CA ARG A 111 35.68 10.89 6.25
C ARG A 111 34.71 11.69 7.13
N SER A 112 33.64 11.07 7.64
CA SER A 112 32.66 11.74 8.51
C SER A 112 33.11 11.91 9.97
N TYR A 113 34.26 11.35 10.38
CA TYR A 113 34.73 11.43 11.78
C TYR A 113 35.49 12.72 12.11
N GLN A 114 36.16 13.36 11.14
CA GLN A 114 37.02 14.52 11.42
C GLN A 114 36.23 15.81 11.71
N GLY A 115 34.96 15.89 11.30
CA GLY A 115 34.10 17.06 11.55
C GLY A 115 33.56 17.19 12.98
N TRP A 116 33.48 16.09 13.73
CA TRP A 116 33.01 16.12 15.13
C TRP A 116 34.06 16.63 16.10
N GLN A 117 35.35 16.42 15.80
CA GLN A 117 36.45 16.87 16.66
C GLN A 117 36.67 18.40 16.57
N TYR A 118 36.38 19.02 15.42
CA TYR A 118 36.54 20.48 15.25
C TYR A 118 35.45 21.30 15.97
N ARG A 119 34.21 20.81 16.00
CA ARG A 119 33.08 21.49 16.68
C ARG A 119 33.11 21.37 18.21
N ALA A 120 33.80 20.37 18.75
CA ALA A 120 33.99 20.24 20.21
C ALA A 120 35.00 21.27 20.77
N ARG A 121 35.94 21.74 19.93
CA ARG A 121 37.00 22.69 20.36
C ARG A 121 36.55 24.15 20.40
N LEU A 122 35.49 24.53 19.68
CA LEU A 122 34.98 25.90 19.63
C LEU A 122 34.03 26.26 20.79
N ARG A 123 33.74 25.32 21.70
CA ARG A 123 32.90 25.57 22.90
C ARG A 123 33.70 25.90 24.16
N SER A 124 35.03 25.83 24.11
CA SER A 124 35.90 26.30 25.19
C SER A 124 36.62 27.57 24.73
N GLY A 125 35.98 28.72 24.92
CA GLY A 125 36.64 30.01 24.76
C GLY A 125 37.85 30.10 25.69
N ARG A 126 39.04 29.92 25.12
CA ARG A 126 40.30 30.47 25.64
C ARG A 126 41.01 31.11 24.47
N GLU A 127 40.80 32.41 24.39
CA GLU A 127 41.55 33.36 23.60
C GLU A 127 43.05 33.15 23.81
N LYS A 128 43.78 32.86 22.74
CA LYS A 128 45.22 33.12 22.66
C LYS A 128 45.58 33.60 21.25
N ARG A 129 45.90 34.89 21.20
CA ARG A 129 46.70 35.58 20.18
C ARG A 129 47.92 34.76 19.80
N PHE A 130 48.35 34.82 18.54
CA PHE A 130 49.74 34.62 18.12
C PHE A 130 49.92 35.17 16.68
N PRO A 131 51.17 35.46 16.27
CA PRO A 131 51.74 36.80 16.03
C PRO A 131 51.41 37.43 14.67
#